data_AF-A0A354TNB6-F1
#
_entry.id   AF-A0A354TNB6-F1
#
_cell.length_a   1.000
_cell.length_b   1.000
_cell.length_c   1.000
_cell.angle_alpha   90.00
_cell.angle_beta   90.00
_cell.angle_gamma   90.00
#
_symmetry.space_group_name_H-M   'P 1'
#
loop_
_entity.id
_entity.type
_entity.pdbx_description
1 polymer ?
#
loop_
_entity_poly.entity_id
_entity_poly.type
_entity_poly.pdbx_seq_one_letter_code
_entity_poly.pdbx_strand_id
1 'polypeptide(L)'
;MNRLIKPAVFMLALVPFALLLLQVLQNNLGPDPAQELAKATGEWSLRFLLIALTLTPLRFITGSPQFVRQRRMLGLFALFY
;
A
#
# COMPACT_ATOMS: atom_id res chain seq x y z
N MET A 1 -23.21 0.20 4.81
CA MET A 1 -22.62 0.94 5.95
C MET A 1 -21.09 0.90 5.85
N ASN A 2 -20.51 1.22 4.68
CA ASN A 2 -19.12 0.85 4.33
C ASN A 2 -18.29 2.02 3.76
N ARG A 3 -18.72 3.28 3.97
CA ARG A 3 -18.01 4.45 3.42
C ARG A 3 -16.64 4.71 4.06
N LEU A 4 -16.33 4.07 5.21
CA LEU A 4 -15.09 4.25 5.98
C LEU A 4 -13.92 3.36 5.52
N ILE A 5 -14.16 2.32 4.73
CA ILE A 5 -13.08 1.41 4.29
C ILE A 5 -12.12 2.09 3.31
N LYS A 6 -12.64 2.99 2.46
CA LYS A 6 -11.83 3.77 1.51
C LYS A 6 -10.82 4.70 2.20
N PRO A 7 -11.21 5.56 3.16
CA PRO A 7 -10.26 6.41 3.87
C PRO A 7 -9.32 5.61 4.78
N ALA A 8 -9.76 4.48 5.33
CA ALA A 8 -8.87 3.62 6.13
C ALA A 8 -7.72 3.03 5.30
N VAL A 9 -8.01 2.56 4.08
CA VAL A 9 -6.97 2.08 3.16
C VAL A 9 -6.06 3.24 2.71
N PHE A 10 -6.63 4.42 2.49
CA PHE A 10 -5.86 5.62 2.14
C PHE A 10 -4.91 6.05 3.26
N MET A 11 -5.39 6.05 4.52
CA MET A 11 -4.55 6.36 5.69
C MET A 11 -3.49 5.29 5.91
N LEU A 12 -3.85 4.00 5.85
CA LEU A 12 -2.89 2.89 5.97
C LEU A 12 -1.83 2.94 4.87
N ALA A 13 -2.19 3.39 3.67
CA ALA A 13 -1.26 3.60 2.58
C ALA A 13 -0.48 4.92 2.66
N LEU A 14 -0.69 5.75 3.68
CA LEU A 14 0.08 6.98 3.93
C LEU A 14 1.06 6.82 5.10
N VAL A 15 0.75 5.94 6.06
CA VAL A 15 1.64 5.61 7.19
C VAL A 15 3.05 5.19 6.73
N PRO A 16 3.21 4.27 5.76
CA PRO A 16 4.55 3.82 5.38
C PRO A 16 5.33 4.85 4.57
N PHE A 17 4.65 5.67 3.78
CA PHE A 17 5.26 6.83 3.14
C PHE A 17 5.78 7.84 4.17
N ALA A 18 5.00 8.13 5.21
CA ALA A 18 5.40 9.03 6.29
C ALA A 18 6.59 8.48 7.09
N LEU A 19 6.63 7.16 7.34
CA LEU A 19 7.77 6.51 7.98
C LEU A 19 9.03 6.54 7.11
N LEU A 20 8.90 6.33 5.79
CA LEU A 20 10.01 6.49 4.85
C LEU A 20 10.53 7.92 4.82
N LEU A 21 9.64 8.91 4.79
CA LEU A 21 9.99 10.34 4.86
C LEU A 21 10.75 10.68 6.15
N LEU A 22 10.35 10.11 7.29
CA LEU A 22 11.06 10.28 8.55
C LEU A 22 12.46 9.65 8.51
N GLN A 23 12.62 8.47 7.92
CA GLN A 23 13.94 7.84 7.75
C GLN A 23 14.87 8.64 6.83
N VAL A 24 14.32 9.24 5.76
CA VAL A 24 15.04 10.19 4.89
C VAL A 24 15.49 11.41 5.67
N LEU A 25 14.58 12.04 6.42
CA LEU A 25 14.87 13.25 7.21
C LEU A 25 15.89 12.99 8.33
N GLN A 26 15.88 11.78 8.90
CA GLN A 26 16.83 11.36 9.92
C GLN A 26 18.20 10.94 9.36
N ASN A 27 18.42 11.01 8.03
CA ASN A 27 19.64 10.53 7.36
C ASN A 27 20.00 9.07 7.74
N ASN A 28 18.99 8.28 8.12
CA ASN A 28 19.19 6.94 8.67
C ASN A 28 19.14 5.84 7.60
N LEU A 29 19.23 6.23 6.33
CA LEU A 29 19.17 5.34 5.16
C LEU A 29 20.52 4.66 4.85
N GLY A 30 21.48 4.74 5.77
CA GLY A 30 22.81 4.15 5.58
C GLY A 30 23.60 4.82 4.45
N PRO A 31 24.62 4.12 3.91
CA PRO A 31 25.60 4.72 3.01
C PRO A 31 25.08 5.04 1.59
N ASP A 32 24.00 4.41 1.14
CA ASP A 32 23.37 4.69 -0.16
C ASP A 32 21.84 4.90 -0.02
N PRO A 33 21.42 6.14 0.24
CA PRO A 33 20.02 6.44 0.54
C PRO A 33 19.07 6.21 -0.64
N ALA A 34 19.56 6.26 -1.88
CA ALA A 34 18.75 6.02 -3.06
C ALA A 34 18.39 4.53 -3.19
N GLN A 35 19.32 3.63 -2.87
CA GLN A 35 19.08 2.19 -2.94
C GLN A 35 18.10 1.72 -1.86
N GLU A 36 18.23 2.22 -0.62
CA GLU A 36 17.33 1.87 0.47
C GLU A 36 15.91 2.41 0.25
N LEU A 37 15.79 3.62 -0.31
CA LEU A 37 14.50 4.13 -0.77
C LEU A 37 13.87 3.22 -1.82
N ALA A 38 14.61 2.84 -2.86
CA ALA A 38 14.09 1.98 -3.93
C ALA A 38 13.67 0.59 -3.42
N LYS A 39 14.42 0.00 -2.47
CA LYS A 39 14.05 -1.27 -1.84
C LYS A 39 12.76 -1.12 -1.03
N ALA A 40 12.67 -0.08 -0.20
CA ALA A 40 11.53 0.10 0.67
C ALA A 40 10.25 0.40 -0.13
N THR A 41 10.33 1.30 -1.12
CA THR A 41 9.17 1.61 -1.98
C THR A 41 8.76 0.39 -2.80
N GLY A 42 9.72 -0.37 -3.34
CA GLY A 42 9.47 -1.65 -4.00
C GLY A 42 8.81 -2.71 -3.11
N GLU A 43 9.21 -2.81 -1.84
CA GLU A 43 8.58 -3.74 -0.89
C GLU A 43 7.12 -3.34 -0.59
N TRP A 44 6.85 -2.04 -0.44
CA TRP A 44 5.48 -1.53 -0.27
C TRP A 44 4.63 -1.75 -1.52
N SER A 45 5.19 -1.53 -2.71
CA SER A 45 4.56 -1.84 -3.99
C SER A 45 4.10 -3.29 -4.06
N LEU A 46 5.00 -4.24 -3.76
CA LEU A 46 4.69 -5.68 -3.73
C LEU A 46 3.61 -6.03 -2.70
N ARG A 47 3.67 -5.44 -1.50
CA ARG A 47 2.63 -5.66 -0.47
C ARG A 47 1.27 -5.18 -0.95
N PHE A 48 1.16 -3.99 -1.55
CA PHE A 48 -0.11 -3.50 -2.10
C PHE A 48 -0.61 -4.37 -3.26
N LEU A 49 0.29 -4.88 -4.10
CA LEU A 49 -0.05 -5.81 -5.17
C LEU A 49 -0.65 -7.10 -4.62
N LEU A 50 -0.02 -7.70 -3.59
CA LEU A 50 -0.52 -8.90 -2.93
C LEU A 50 -1.89 -8.66 -2.26
N ILE A 51 -2.08 -7.51 -1.60
CA ILE A 51 -3.39 -7.15 -1.03
C ILE A 51 -4.43 -7.00 -2.16
N ALA A 52 -4.09 -6.36 -3.29
CA ALA A 52 -4.99 -6.25 -4.43
C ALA A 52 -5.35 -7.63 -5.01
N LEU A 53 -4.40 -8.57 -5.04
CA LEU A 53 -4.65 -9.93 -5.52
C LEU A 53 -5.61 -10.69 -4.59
N THR A 54 -5.39 -10.61 -3.27
CA THR A 54 -6.21 -11.30 -2.25
C THR A 54 -7.66 -10.82 -2.20
N LEU A 55 -7.98 -9.62 -2.69
CA LEU A 55 -9.37 -9.17 -2.83
C LEU A 55 -10.21 -10.05 -3.76
N THR A 56 -9.59 -10.73 -4.72
CA THR A 56 -10.29 -11.62 -5.65
C THR A 56 -10.82 -12.88 -4.94
N PRO A 57 -10.00 -13.68 -4.23
CA PRO A 57 -10.50 -14.79 -3.42
C PRO A 57 -11.38 -14.31 -2.26
N LEU A 58 -11.11 -13.15 -1.66
CA LEU A 58 -11.94 -12.60 -0.59
C LEU A 58 -13.37 -12.35 -1.06
N ARG A 59 -13.56 -11.82 -2.28
CA ARG A 59 -14.89 -11.67 -2.91
C ARG A 59 -15.62 -13.01 -3.02
N PHE A 60 -14.92 -14.09 -3.38
CA PHE A 60 -15.54 -15.42 -3.47
C PHE A 60 -16.02 -15.93 -2.11
N ILE A 61 -15.25 -15.69 -1.05
CA ILE A 61 -15.60 -16.13 0.31
C ILE A 61 -16.71 -15.28 0.91
N THR A 62 -16.68 -13.95 0.75
CA THR A 62 -17.68 -13.05 1.37
C THR A 62 -18.90 -12.74 0.49
N GLY A 63 -18.90 -13.16 -0.78
CA GLY A 63 -19.96 -12.87 -1.76
C GLY A 63 -20.17 -11.38 -2.07
N SER A 64 -19.38 -10.48 -1.47
CA SER A 64 -19.60 -9.04 -1.53
C SER A 64 -18.84 -8.39 -2.70
N PRO A 65 -19.52 -7.75 -3.66
CA PRO A 65 -18.87 -7.09 -4.79
C PRO A 65 -18.09 -5.84 -4.39
N GLN A 66 -18.26 -5.38 -3.15
CA GLN A 66 -17.60 -4.21 -2.61
C GLN A 66 -16.08 -4.35 -2.73
N PHE A 67 -15.50 -5.50 -2.34
CA PHE A 67 -14.06 -5.81 -2.32
C PHE A 67 -13.36 -5.64 -3.68
N VAL A 68 -14.04 -5.95 -4.77
CA VAL A 68 -13.48 -5.77 -6.13
C VAL A 68 -13.30 -4.30 -6.48
N ARG A 69 -14.13 -3.41 -5.91
CA ARG A 69 -14.06 -1.97 -6.14
C ARG A 69 -12.81 -1.34 -5.53
N GLN A 70 -12.30 -1.86 -4.40
CA GLN A 70 -11.04 -1.39 -3.80
C GLN A 70 -9.81 -1.89 -4.56
N ARG A 71 -9.93 -2.94 -5.39
CA ARG A 71 -8.80 -3.51 -6.14
C ARG A 71 -8.11 -2.49 -7.04
N ARG A 72 -8.89 -1.67 -7.74
CA ARG A 72 -8.36 -0.61 -8.62
C ARG A 72 -7.55 0.44 -7.85
N MET A 73 -8.06 0.81 -6.67
CA MET A 73 -7.44 1.83 -5.82
C MET A 73 -6.13 1.32 -5.22
N LEU A 74 -6.09 0.07 -4.75
CA LEU A 74 -4.86 -0.55 -4.25
C LEU A 74 -3.80 -0.74 -5.35
N GLY A 75 -4.23 -1.08 -6.57
CA GLY A 75 -3.32 -1.17 -7.72
C GLY A 75 -2.66 0.18 -8.06
N LEU A 76 -3.39 1.30 -7.92
CA LEU A 76 -2.81 2.64 -8.07
C LEU A 76 -1.78 2.95 -6.98
N PHE A 77 -2.03 2.53 -5.74
CA PHE A 77 -1.04 2.67 -4.66
C PHE A 77 0.21 1.81 -4.89
N ALA A 78 0.05 0.59 -5.40
CA ALA A 78 1.18 -0.26 -5.78
C ALA A 78 2.04 0.38 -6.88
N LEU A 79 1.48 1.26 -7.71
CA LEU A 79 2.22 1.97 -8.76
C LEU A 79 2.81 3.30 -8.27
N PHE A 80 2.26 3.85 -7.19
CA PHE A 80 2.72 5.09 -6.56
C PHE A 80 3.95 4.86 -5.67
N TYR A 81 3.97 3.75 -4.95
CA TYR A 81 5.15 3.23 -4.25
C TYR A 81 6.07 2.52 -5.25
#